data_AF-A0A537SAI2-F1
#
_entry.id   AF-A0A537SAI2-F1
#
_cell.length_a   1.000
_cell.length_b   1.000
_cell.length_c   1.000
_cell.angle_alpha   90.00
_cell.angle_beta   90.00
_cell.angle_gamma   90.00
#
_symmetry.space_group_name_H-M   'P 1'
#
loop_
_entity.id
_entity.type
_entity.pdbx_description
1 polymer ?
#
loop_
_entity_poly.entity_id
_entity_poly.type
_entity_poly.pdbx_seq_one_letter_code
_entity_poly.pdbx_strand_id
1 'polypeptide(L)' 'MEDEGFVDDSFIEETAWEYVSLHGRESVALLLRLAEATERAGDALSAQTWRAIADAAERILALE' A
#
# COMPACT_ATOMS: atom_id res chain seq x y z
N MET A 1 -3.12 -15.75 -21.41
CA MET A 1 -3.06 -14.28 -21.30
C MET A 1 -2.78 -14.08 -19.83
N GLU A 2 -1.50 -13.96 -19.49
CA GLU A 2 -1.10 -13.60 -18.13
C GLU A 2 -1.50 -12.12 -18.00
N ASP A 3 -2.25 -11.76 -16.96
CA ASP A 3 -2.66 -10.38 -16.69
C ASP A 3 -1.41 -9.55 -16.34
N GLU A 4 -0.68 -9.17 -17.38
CA GLU A 4 0.50 -8.31 -17.30
C GLU A 4 0.03 -6.89 -16.94
N GLY A 5 0.01 -6.56 -15.65
CA GLY A 5 0.10 -5.17 -15.21
C GLY A 5 -0.76 -4.72 -14.04
N PHE A 6 -1.50 -5.60 -13.37
CA PHE A 6 -2.24 -5.24 -12.15
C PHE A 6 -1.65 -5.97 -10.95
N VAL A 7 -1.30 -5.20 -9.92
CA VAL A 7 -0.94 -5.77 -8.62
C VAL A 7 -2.20 -6.42 -8.06
N ASP A 8 -2.14 -7.72 -7.75
CA ASP A 8 -3.31 -8.42 -7.24
C ASP A 8 -3.65 -8.01 -5.80
N ASP A 9 -4.92 -8.18 -5.42
CA ASP A 9 -5.41 -7.79 -4.10
C ASP A 9 -4.70 -8.53 -2.96
N SER A 10 -4.21 -9.77 -3.19
CA SER A 10 -3.49 -10.54 -2.18
C SER A 10 -2.12 -9.97 -1.87
N PHE A 11 -1.40 -9.44 -2.88
CA PHE A 11 -0.15 -8.70 -2.67
C PHE A 11 -0.40 -7.43 -1.84
N ILE A 12 -1.48 -6.71 -2.14
CA ILE A 12 -1.82 -5.47 -1.42
C ILE A 12 -2.10 -5.77 0.05
N GLU A 13 -2.90 -6.80 0.32
CA GLU A 13 -3.24 -7.22 1.68
C GLU A 13 -2.03 -7.77 2.45
N GLU A 14 -1.20 -8.60 1.82
CA GLU A 14 0.02 -9.15 2.44
C GLU A 14 0.99 -8.01 2.82
N THR A 15 1.25 -7.09 1.89
CA THR A 15 2.15 -5.95 2.14
C THR A 15 1.58 -5.04 3.24
N ALA A 16 0.26 -4.81 3.26
CA ALA A 16 -0.36 -4.00 4.30
C ALA A 16 -0.21 -4.64 5.69
N TRP A 17 -0.39 -5.96 5.79
CA TRP A 17 -0.16 -6.71 7.02
C TRP A 17 1.28 -6.62 7.51
N GLU A 18 2.27 -6.72 6.62
CA GLU A 18 3.68 -6.57 6.97
C GLU A 18 3.96 -5.18 7.56
N TYR A 19 3.49 -4.12 6.90
CA TYR A 19 3.70 -2.75 7.37
C TYR A 19 2.98 -2.47 8.69
N VAL A 20 1.75 -2.94 8.86
CA VAL A 20 1.01 -2.83 10.13
C VAL A 20 1.73 -3.59 11.24
N SER A 21 2.22 -4.80 10.97
CA SER A 21 2.93 -5.61 11.96
C SER A 21 4.24 -4.95 12.42
N LEU A 22 4.94 -4.25 11.52
CA LEU A 22 6.21 -3.58 11.82
C LEU A 22 6.05 -2.20 12.46
N HIS A 23 5.04 -1.43 12.04
CA HIS A 23 4.92 0.00 12.35
C HIS A 23 3.62 0.37 13.07
N GLY A 24 2.69 -0.57 13.26
CA GLY A 24 1.39 -0.32 13.85
C GLY A 24 0.64 0.79 13.12
N ARG A 25 0.04 1.73 13.89
CA ARG A 25 -0.72 2.87 13.35
C ARG A 25 0.12 3.84 12.50
N GLU A 26 1.44 3.86 12.66
CA GLU A 26 2.31 4.75 11.88
C GLU A 26 2.50 4.26 10.43
N SER A 27 2.18 2.99 10.14
CA SER A 27 2.29 2.39 8.80
C SER A 27 1.56 3.18 7.72
N VAL A 28 0.32 3.63 7.98
CA VAL A 28 -0.51 4.36 7.02
C VAL A 28 0.17 5.66 6.58
N ALA A 29 0.67 6.46 7.54
CA ALA A 29 1.36 7.70 7.22
C ALA A 29 2.67 7.46 6.43
N LEU A 30 3.37 6.36 6.72
CA LEU A 30 4.57 5.96 5.96
C LEU A 30 4.21 5.58 4.51
N LEU A 31 3.19 4.75 4.32
CA LEU A 31 2.73 4.28 3.00
C LEU A 31 2.24 5.45 2.13
N LEU A 32 1.52 6.40 2.71
CA LEU A 32 1.09 7.62 1.99
C LEU A 32 2.27 8.50 1.55
N ARG A 33 3.33 8.59 2.37
CA ARG A 33 4.56 9.29 1.98
C ARG A 33 5.29 8.59 0.84
N LEU A 34 5.29 7.26 0.82
CA LEU A 34 5.84 6.47 -0.30
C LEU A 34 5.02 6.72 -1.57
N ALA A 35 3.69 6.72 -1.48
CA ALA A 35 2.83 7.05 -2.61
C ALA A 35 3.16 8.43 -3.20
N GLU A 36 3.25 9.45 -2.34
CA GLU A 36 3.57 10.81 -2.76
C GLU A 36 4.97 10.92 -3.39
N ALA A 37 5.99 10.30 -2.80
CA ALA A 37 7.35 10.30 -3.33
C ALA A 37 7.40 9.66 -4.73
N THR A 38 6.65 8.58 -4.92
CA THR A 38 6.62 7.82 -6.18
C THR A 38 5.86 8.57 -7.27
N GLU A 39 4.76 9.23 -6.91
CA GLU A 39 4.01 10.12 -7.81
C GLU A 39 4.86 11.30 -8.27
N ARG A 40 5.62 11.93 -7.36
CA ARG A 40 6.57 13.00 -7.68
C ARG A 40 7.71 12.54 -8.59
N ALA A 41 8.06 11.25 -8.55
CA ALA A 41 9.04 10.65 -9.45
C ALA A 41 8.47 10.31 -10.84
N GLY A 42 7.16 10.51 -11.06
CA GLY A 42 6.49 10.23 -12.33
C GLY A 42 6.01 8.78 -12.47
N ASP A 43 6.09 7.97 -11.41
CA ASP A 43 5.59 6.60 -11.41
C ASP A 43 4.20 6.56 -10.75
N ALA A 44 3.19 6.86 -11.57
CA ALA A 44 1.80 6.92 -11.15
C ALA A 44 1.21 5.53 -10.81
N LEU A 45 1.73 4.44 -11.40
CA LEU A 45 1.22 3.10 -11.12
C LEU A 45 1.64 2.69 -9.71
N SER A 46 2.93 2.79 -9.39
CA SER A 46 3.43 2.47 -8.05
C SER A 46 2.85 3.39 -6.98
N ALA A 47 2.62 4.67 -7.29
CA ALA A 47 1.92 5.58 -6.38
C ALA A 47 0.50 5.12 -6.02
N GLN A 48 -0.25 4.62 -7.01
CA GLN A 48 -1.58 4.05 -6.78
C GLN A 48 -1.50 2.76 -5.96
N THR A 49 -0.52 1.89 -6.22
CA THR A 49 -0.28 0.69 -5.42
C THR A 49 -0.02 1.03 -3.96
N TRP A 50 0.84 2.01 -3.68
CA TRP A 50 1.11 2.45 -2.29
C TRP A 50 -0.13 3.01 -1.59
N ARG A 51 -1.01 3.72 -2.30
CA ARG A 51 -2.30 4.18 -1.76
C ARG A 51 -3.21 3.02 -1.44
N ALA A 52 -3.32 2.03 -2.32
CA ALA A 52 -4.14 0.85 -2.08
C ALA A 52 -3.65 0.03 -0.87
N ILE A 53 -2.34 -0.08 -0.68
CA ILE A 53 -1.73 -0.70 0.51
C ILE A 53 -2.05 0.12 1.77
N ALA A 54 -1.98 1.45 1.70
CA ALA A 54 -2.38 2.32 2.82
C ALA A 54 -3.86 2.12 3.21
N ASP A 55 -4.76 2.05 2.22
CA ASP A 55 -6.19 1.80 2.45
C ASP A 55 -6.44 0.40 3.04
N ALA A 56 -5.64 -0.60 2.65
CA ALA A 56 -5.69 -1.93 3.26
C ALA A 56 -5.16 -1.91 4.71
N ALA A 57 -4.07 -1.18 4.99
CA ALA A 57 -3.53 -1.02 6.32
C ALA A 57 -4.52 -0.31 7.28
N GLU A 58 -5.22 0.73 6.80
CA GLU A 58 -6.29 1.37 7.58
C GLU A 58 -7.42 0.40 7.94
N ARG A 59 -7.83 -0.45 6.98
CA ARG A 59 -8.86 -1.48 7.23
C ARG A 59 -8.41 -2.50 8.27
N ILE A 60 -7.15 -2.95 8.21
CA ILE A 60 -6.59 -3.88 9.21
C ILE A 60 -6.60 -3.24 10.60
N LEU A 61 -6.09 -2.02 10.73
CA LEU A 61 -6.02 -1.29 12.01
C LEU A 61 -7.39 -0.92 12.59
N ALA A 62 -8.44 -0.90 11.77
CA ALA A 62 -9.82 -0.68 12.21
C ALA A 62 -10.49 -1.94 12.77
N LEU A 63 -9.91 -3.12 12.51
CA LEU A 63 -10.39 -4.42 13.02
C LEU A 63 -9.72 -4.84 14.34
N GLU A 64 -8.64 -4.15 14.73
CA GLU A 64 -7.94 -4.30 16.03
C GLU A 64 -8.52 -3.43 17.15
#